data_AF-A0A7S2QTT1-F1
#
_entry.id   AF-A0A7S2QTT1-F1
#
_cell.length_a   1.000
_cell.length_b   1.000
_cell.length_c   1.000
_cell.angle_alpha   90.00
_cell.angle_beta   90.00
_cell.angle_gamma   90.00
#
_symmetry.space_group_name_H-M   'P 1'
#
loop_
_entity.id
_entity.type
_entity.pdbx_description
1 polymer ?
#
loop_
_entity_poly.entity_id
_entity_poly.type
_entity_poly.pdbx_seq_one_letter_code
_entity_poly.pdbx_strand_id
1 'polypeptide(L)'
;FLDENYFEQLCINFANERLQSNFNKHIFEEELKIYHQEEIPAQLLEKMAVDCPDNKRTIELQKKMTEILNEASNRNPMPNLREKFVQEDLQALFGDSKRLRKAEGKFQNKAAPFDLTSYRDHFVVNHYAGSVEYRYEDMLERNNDKLLESLKSAVQQSDSKFVRSLFSDEEKIGKLRRQSGKSL
;
A
#
# COMPACT_ATOMS: atom_id res chain seq x y z
N PHE A 1 -19.68 -8.66 -0.93
CA PHE A 1 -18.44 -7.89 -1.18
C PHE A 1 -18.88 -6.48 -1.50
N LEU A 2 -18.12 -5.46 -1.06
CA LEU A 2 -18.49 -4.06 -1.34
C LEU A 2 -18.53 -3.86 -2.86
N ASP A 3 -19.53 -3.11 -3.34
CA ASP A 3 -19.69 -2.85 -4.77
C ASP A 3 -18.59 -1.92 -5.31
N GLU A 4 -17.92 -1.16 -4.44
CA GLU A 4 -16.82 -0.25 -4.79
C GLU A 4 -15.74 -0.20 -3.68
N ASN A 5 -14.46 -0.27 -4.06
CA ASN A 5 -13.32 -0.13 -3.14
C ASN A 5 -12.55 1.17 -3.42
N TYR A 6 -12.19 1.88 -2.36
CA TYR A 6 -11.48 3.17 -2.40
C TYR A 6 -10.13 3.09 -1.66
N PHE A 7 -9.50 4.25 -1.42
CA PHE A 7 -8.20 4.38 -0.75
C PHE A 7 -8.11 3.65 0.59
N GLU A 8 -9.19 3.64 1.38
CA GLU A 8 -9.25 3.02 2.69
C GLU A 8 -9.14 1.50 2.59
N GLN A 9 -9.85 0.87 1.64
CA GLN A 9 -9.72 -0.56 1.36
C GLN A 9 -8.32 -0.89 0.85
N LEU A 10 -7.70 -0.03 0.03
CA LEU A 10 -6.32 -0.22 -0.40
C LEU A 10 -5.36 -0.25 0.80
N CYS A 11 -5.54 0.67 1.76
CA CYS A 11 -4.74 0.70 3.00
C CYS A 11 -4.94 -0.56 3.86
N ILE A 12 -6.19 -1.01 4.02
CA ILE A 12 -6.51 -2.25 4.75
C ILE A 12 -5.85 -3.45 4.08
N ASN A 13 -6.01 -3.58 2.77
CA ASN A 13 -5.44 -4.70 2.03
C ASN A 13 -3.90 -4.64 2.01
N PHE A 14 -3.29 -3.46 1.97
CA PHE A 14 -1.85 -3.31 2.14
C PHE A 14 -1.36 -3.80 3.51
N ALA A 15 -2.10 -3.51 4.59
CA ALA A 15 -1.77 -4.03 5.91
C ALA A 15 -1.86 -5.57 5.95
N ASN A 16 -2.89 -6.15 5.32
CA ASN A 16 -3.04 -7.59 5.20
C ASN A 16 -1.91 -8.23 4.37
N GLU A 17 -1.48 -7.60 3.27
CA GLU A 17 -0.33 -8.08 2.49
C GLU A 17 0.95 -8.12 3.33
N ARG A 18 1.21 -7.08 4.11
CA ARG A 18 2.38 -7.06 5.01
C ARG A 18 2.29 -8.13 6.10
N LEU A 19 1.09 -8.34 6.65
CA LEU A 19 0.85 -9.41 7.62
C LEU A 19 1.08 -10.78 6.99
N GLN A 20 0.57 -11.03 5.78
CA GLN A 20 0.77 -12.28 5.05
C GLN A 20 2.26 -12.53 4.74
N SER A 21 2.99 -11.49 4.35
CA SER A 21 4.43 -11.59 4.08
C SER A 21 5.22 -11.97 5.34
N ASN A 22 4.85 -11.36 6.48
CA ASN A 22 5.45 -11.68 7.77
C ASN A 22 5.09 -13.10 8.22
N PHE A 23 3.82 -13.49 8.10
CA PHE A 23 3.34 -14.84 8.40
C PHE A 23 4.10 -15.88 7.59
N ASN A 24 4.18 -15.71 6.26
CA ASN A 24 4.94 -16.59 5.39
C ASN A 24 6.38 -16.72 5.89
N LYS A 25 7.10 -15.60 6.09
CA LYS A 25 8.48 -15.61 6.59
C LYS A 25 8.61 -16.38 7.91
N HIS A 26 7.73 -16.13 8.87
CA HIS A 26 7.79 -16.75 10.18
C HIS A 26 7.55 -18.26 10.12
N ILE A 27 6.51 -18.68 9.39
CA ILE A 27 6.20 -20.09 9.19
C ILE A 27 7.36 -20.82 8.50
N PHE A 28 7.99 -20.24 7.47
CA PHE A 28 9.18 -20.84 6.85
C PHE A 28 10.34 -20.96 7.82
N GLU A 29 10.61 -19.94 8.62
CA GLU A 29 11.67 -19.98 9.63
C GLU A 29 11.41 -21.06 10.69
N GLU A 30 10.16 -21.26 11.10
CA GLU A 30 9.79 -22.29 12.07
C GLU A 30 9.84 -23.71 11.48
N GLU A 31 9.30 -23.92 10.28
CA GLU A 31 9.38 -25.20 9.56
C GLU A 31 10.84 -25.62 9.33
N LEU A 32 11.70 -24.69 8.88
CA LEU A 32 13.12 -24.97 8.69
C LEU A 32 13.80 -25.39 10.01
N LYS A 33 13.44 -24.78 11.15
CA LYS A 33 13.99 -25.19 12.47
C LYS A 33 13.60 -26.62 12.81
N ILE A 34 12.34 -27.00 12.58
CA ILE A 34 11.86 -28.37 12.83
C ILE A 34 12.61 -29.36 11.94
N TYR A 35 12.76 -29.05 10.64
CA TYR A 35 13.50 -29.92 9.73
C TYR A 35 14.97 -30.10 10.11
N HIS A 36 15.61 -29.06 10.64
CA HIS A 36 16.97 -29.15 11.16
C HIS A 36 17.05 -30.00 12.44
N GLN A 37 16.04 -29.93 13.32
CA GLN A 37 15.96 -30.77 14.52
C GLN A 37 15.76 -32.25 14.18
N GLU A 38 14.98 -32.55 13.14
CA GLU A 38 14.68 -33.91 12.67
C GLU A 38 15.73 -34.46 11.69
N GLU A 39 16.85 -33.75 11.50
CA GLU A 39 17.97 -34.14 10.61
C GLU A 39 17.52 -34.48 9.17
N ILE A 40 16.53 -33.77 8.65
CA ILE A 40 16.01 -34.00 7.29
C ILE A 40 17.11 -33.74 6.26
N PRO A 41 17.41 -34.68 5.34
CA PRO A 41 18.44 -34.48 4.32
C PRO A 41 18.14 -33.27 3.42
N ALA A 42 19.17 -32.45 3.15
CA ALA A 42 19.05 -31.24 2.34
C ALA A 42 18.46 -31.49 0.93
N GLN A 43 18.70 -32.66 0.33
CA GLN A 43 18.12 -33.00 -0.98
C GLN A 43 16.60 -33.24 -0.93
N LEU A 44 16.05 -33.55 0.25
CA LEU A 44 14.61 -33.68 0.46
C LEU A 44 14.00 -32.30 0.69
N LEU A 45 14.69 -31.40 1.40
CA LEU A 45 14.28 -30.02 1.63
C LEU A 45 14.15 -29.22 0.33
N GLU A 46 15.10 -29.37 -0.60
CA GLU A 46 15.04 -28.71 -1.92
C GLU A 46 13.83 -29.19 -2.74
N LYS A 47 13.42 -30.45 -2.58
CA LYS A 47 12.24 -31.04 -3.25
C LYS A 47 10.93 -30.68 -2.56
N MET A 48 10.96 -30.43 -1.24
CA MET A 48 9.83 -30.05 -0.42
C MET A 48 9.68 -28.53 -0.26
N ALA A 49 10.58 -27.74 -0.84
CA ALA A 49 10.47 -26.29 -0.92
C ALA A 49 9.17 -25.95 -1.69
N VAL A 50 8.08 -25.83 -0.93
CA VAL A 50 6.79 -25.40 -1.45
C VAL A 50 6.98 -23.99 -1.98
N ASP A 51 6.54 -23.78 -3.22
CA ASP A 51 6.52 -22.48 -3.86
C ASP A 51 5.59 -21.58 -3.04
N CYS A 52 6.16 -20.85 -2.08
CA CYS A 52 5.41 -19.91 -1.28
C CYS A 52 4.85 -18.85 -2.22
N PRO A 53 3.56 -18.53 -2.17
CA PRO A 53 3.03 -17.37 -2.86
C PRO A 53 3.80 -16.12 -2.41
N ASP A 54 4.72 -15.62 -3.24
CA ASP A 54 5.52 -14.44 -2.94
C ASP A 54 4.70 -13.19 -3.26
N ASN A 55 4.27 -12.49 -2.22
CA ASN A 55 3.52 -11.24 -2.34
C ASN A 55 4.42 -9.99 -2.28
N LYS A 56 5.75 -10.12 -2.27
CA LYS A 56 6.68 -8.98 -2.24
C LYS A 56 6.43 -7.99 -3.38
N ARG A 57 6.15 -8.49 -4.58
CA ARG A 57 5.91 -7.62 -5.75
C ARG A 57 4.67 -6.74 -5.56
N THR A 58 3.61 -7.27 -4.96
CA THR A 58 2.39 -6.52 -4.62
C THR A 58 2.67 -5.48 -3.54
N ILE A 59 3.43 -5.84 -2.50
CA ILE A 59 3.84 -4.91 -1.44
C ILE A 59 4.72 -3.78 -1.98
N GLU A 60 5.69 -4.07 -2.84
CA GLU A 60 6.56 -3.07 -3.47
C GLU A 60 5.78 -2.11 -4.36
N LEU A 61 4.82 -2.64 -5.14
CA LEU A 61 3.92 -1.83 -5.95
C LEU A 61 3.15 -0.84 -5.06
N GLN A 62 2.48 -1.33 -4.02
CA GLN A 62 1.68 -0.48 -3.13
C GLN A 62 2.54 0.57 -2.39
N LYS A 63 3.78 0.24 -2.01
CA LYS A 63 4.72 1.22 -1.45
C LYS A 63 5.02 2.36 -2.42
N LYS A 64 5.33 2.04 -3.68
CA LYS A 64 5.59 3.06 -4.72
C LYS A 64 4.36 3.93 -4.98
N MET A 65 3.14 3.36 -4.91
CA MET A 65 1.91 4.14 -4.98
C MET A 65 1.82 5.14 -3.82
N THR A 66 2.10 4.72 -2.59
CA THR A 66 2.14 5.62 -1.43
C THR A 66 3.18 6.73 -1.60
N GLU A 67 4.35 6.43 -2.16
CA GLU A 67 5.39 7.42 -2.46
C GLU A 67 4.89 8.48 -3.46
N ILE A 68 4.25 8.07 -4.55
CA ILE A 68 3.65 8.99 -5.53
C ILE A 68 2.57 9.86 -4.89
N LEU A 69 1.67 9.26 -4.10
CA LEU A 69 0.61 10.02 -3.43
C LEU A 69 1.19 11.06 -2.45
N ASN A 70 2.23 10.70 -1.71
CA ASN A 70 2.91 11.62 -0.80
C ASN A 70 3.66 12.74 -1.54
N GLU A 71 4.29 12.42 -2.66
CA GLU A 71 4.95 13.41 -3.50
C GLU A 71 3.94 14.39 -4.12
N ALA A 72 2.83 13.88 -4.65
CA ALA A 72 1.74 14.68 -5.20
C ALA A 72 1.09 15.59 -4.14
N SER A 73 0.94 15.12 -2.90
CA SER A 73 0.48 15.96 -1.78
C SER A 73 1.41 17.15 -1.50
N ASN A 74 2.70 17.04 -1.84
CA ASN A 74 3.72 18.08 -1.64
C ASN A 74 3.93 19.00 -2.86
N ARG A 75 3.55 18.56 -4.06
CA ARG A 75 3.71 19.33 -5.32
C ARG A 75 2.50 20.25 -5.62
N ASN A 76 2.79 21.39 -6.27
CA ASN A 76 1.94 22.39 -6.96
C ASN A 76 0.60 22.84 -6.28
N PRO A 77 0.19 24.12 -6.29
CA PRO A 77 -0.98 24.57 -5.52
C PRO A 77 -2.36 24.29 -6.16
N MET A 78 -2.44 23.74 -7.39
CA MET A 78 -3.71 23.58 -8.12
C MET A 78 -4.28 22.15 -8.01
N PRO A 79 -5.47 21.96 -7.39
CA PRO A 79 -6.06 20.64 -7.14
C PRO A 79 -6.20 19.76 -8.40
N ASN A 80 -6.78 20.31 -9.46
CA ASN A 80 -7.10 19.57 -10.70
C ASN A 80 -5.86 19.07 -11.47
N LEU A 81 -4.68 19.64 -11.20
CA LEU A 81 -3.44 19.21 -11.83
C LEU A 81 -2.81 18.07 -11.03
N ARG A 82 -2.94 18.06 -9.69
CA ARG A 82 -2.35 17.02 -8.84
C ARG A 82 -2.94 15.64 -9.13
N GLU A 83 -4.26 15.56 -9.27
CA GLU A 83 -4.95 14.29 -9.54
C GLU A 83 -4.54 13.69 -10.89
N LYS A 84 -4.40 14.53 -11.93
CA LYS A 84 -3.91 14.08 -13.24
C LYS A 84 -2.48 13.55 -13.17
N PHE A 85 -1.57 14.21 -12.43
CA PHE A 85 -0.21 13.72 -12.26
C PHE A 85 -0.16 12.39 -11.51
N VAL A 86 -0.95 12.26 -10.44
CA VAL A 86 -1.08 10.98 -9.71
C VAL A 86 -1.56 9.88 -10.65
N GLN A 87 -2.58 10.16 -11.46
CA GLN A 87 -3.10 9.20 -12.42
C GLN A 87 -2.06 8.80 -13.49
N GLU A 88 -1.29 9.76 -14.02
CA GLU A 88 -0.22 9.52 -14.99
C GLU A 88 0.95 8.74 -14.39
N ASP A 89 1.42 9.12 -13.21
CA ASP A 89 2.54 8.46 -12.50
C ASP A 89 2.15 7.04 -12.05
N LEU A 90 0.91 6.86 -11.58
CA LEU A 90 0.38 5.54 -11.27
C LEU A 90 0.26 4.70 -12.55
N GLN A 91 -0.29 5.23 -13.65
CA GLN A 91 -0.30 4.52 -14.94
C GLN A 91 1.11 4.12 -15.40
N ALA A 92 2.11 4.98 -15.21
CA ALA A 92 3.50 4.67 -15.53
C ALA A 92 4.07 3.53 -14.66
N LEU A 93 3.73 3.47 -13.36
CA LEU A 93 4.09 2.35 -12.47
C LEU A 93 3.47 1.02 -12.90
N PHE A 94 2.24 1.06 -13.40
CA PHE A 94 1.52 -0.13 -13.86
C PHE A 94 2.00 -0.65 -15.22
N GLY A 95 2.86 0.12 -15.90
CA GLY A 95 3.41 -0.21 -17.20
C GLY A 95 2.41 -0.01 -18.35
N ASP A 96 2.93 0.01 -19.57
CA ASP A 96 2.16 0.15 -20.81
C ASP A 96 1.14 -1.01 -20.94
N SER A 97 -0.10 -0.80 -20.47
CA SER A 97 -1.20 -1.77 -20.54
C SER A 97 -1.51 -2.17 -22.00
N LYS A 98 -0.98 -1.43 -22.98
CA LYS A 98 -1.01 -1.76 -24.41
C LYS A 98 -0.30 -3.08 -24.75
N ARG A 99 0.68 -3.54 -23.95
CA ARG A 99 1.33 -4.86 -24.16
C ARG A 99 0.54 -6.02 -23.58
N LEU A 100 -0.38 -5.78 -22.64
CA LEU A 100 -1.23 -6.80 -22.03
C LEU A 100 -2.50 -7.08 -22.87
N ARG A 101 -2.92 -6.11 -23.71
CA ARG A 101 -4.13 -6.22 -24.56
C ARG A 101 -4.01 -7.18 -25.76
N LYS A 102 -2.83 -7.66 -26.13
CA LYS A 102 -2.72 -8.66 -27.23
C LYS A 102 -3.18 -10.07 -26.84
N ALA A 103 -3.55 -10.27 -25.57
CA ALA A 103 -4.19 -11.49 -25.07
C ALA A 103 -5.67 -11.27 -24.75
N GLU A 104 -6.39 -10.49 -25.56
CA GLU A 104 -7.86 -10.52 -25.62
C GLU A 104 -8.28 -11.94 -26.03
N GLY A 105 -8.48 -12.81 -25.04
CA GLY A 105 -9.04 -14.13 -25.29
C GLY A 105 -8.90 -15.13 -24.16
N LYS A 106 -7.78 -15.19 -23.42
CA LYS A 106 -7.55 -16.31 -22.48
C LYS A 106 -6.32 -16.24 -21.58
N PHE A 107 -5.81 -15.08 -21.17
CA PHE A 107 -4.73 -15.05 -20.18
C PHE A 107 -4.91 -13.90 -19.20
N GLN A 108 -5.66 -14.17 -18.13
CA GLN A 108 -5.37 -13.54 -16.85
C GLN A 108 -3.95 -13.93 -16.49
N ASN A 109 -2.98 -13.05 -16.73
CA ASN A 109 -1.62 -13.25 -16.28
C ASN A 109 -1.63 -13.19 -14.75
N LYS A 110 -1.86 -14.35 -14.10
CA LYS A 110 -1.70 -14.54 -12.65
C LYS A 110 -0.33 -14.11 -12.11
N ALA A 111 0.63 -13.85 -13.01
CA ALA A 111 1.99 -13.41 -12.71
C ALA A 111 2.17 -11.87 -12.64
N ALA A 112 1.23 -11.08 -13.16
CA ALA A 112 1.27 -9.63 -12.99
C ALA A 112 0.59 -9.27 -11.67
N PRO A 113 1.17 -8.40 -10.81
CA PRO A 113 0.55 -8.00 -9.55
C PRO A 113 -0.66 -7.07 -9.77
N PHE A 114 -0.99 -6.74 -11.02
CA PHE A 114 -1.92 -5.67 -11.34
C PHE A 114 -2.47 -5.76 -12.79
N ASP A 115 -3.71 -5.30 -13.02
CA ASP A 115 -4.32 -5.09 -14.34
C ASP A 115 -5.05 -3.73 -14.42
N LEU A 116 -4.90 -3.02 -15.55
CA LEU A 116 -5.60 -1.76 -15.81
C LEU A 116 -6.81 -2.04 -16.70
N THR A 117 -8.00 -2.09 -16.10
CA THR A 117 -9.25 -2.16 -16.86
C THR A 117 -9.49 -0.82 -17.57
N SER A 118 -10.12 -0.86 -18.74
CA SER A 118 -10.22 0.23 -19.73
C SER A 118 -10.99 1.50 -19.30
N TYR A 119 -11.33 1.65 -18.02
CA TYR A 119 -12.00 2.83 -17.50
C TYR A 119 -10.95 3.69 -16.79
N ARG A 120 -10.87 4.96 -17.18
CA ARG A 120 -9.83 5.90 -16.71
C ARG A 120 -9.80 6.05 -15.18
N ASP A 121 -10.80 5.54 -14.47
CA ASP A 121 -11.06 5.85 -13.06
C ASP A 121 -10.82 4.65 -12.12
N HIS A 122 -10.36 3.49 -12.63
CA HIS A 122 -10.16 2.27 -11.82
C HIS A 122 -8.83 1.55 -12.08
N PHE A 123 -8.38 0.77 -11.10
CA PHE A 123 -7.16 -0.04 -11.15
C PHE A 123 -7.34 -1.35 -10.36
N VAL A 124 -6.86 -2.50 -10.86
CA VAL A 124 -6.99 -3.81 -10.20
C VAL A 124 -5.69 -4.31 -9.59
N VAL A 125 -5.58 -4.42 -8.27
CA VAL A 125 -4.42 -5.04 -7.60
C VAL A 125 -4.68 -6.53 -7.35
N ASN A 126 -3.71 -7.37 -7.71
CA ASN A 126 -3.73 -8.81 -7.45
C ASN A 126 -3.12 -9.09 -6.08
N HIS A 127 -3.99 -9.22 -5.09
CA HIS A 127 -3.64 -9.59 -3.73
C HIS A 127 -3.46 -11.09 -3.57
N TYR A 128 -2.80 -11.51 -2.49
CA TYR A 128 -2.65 -12.95 -2.18
C TYR A 128 -4.02 -13.65 -2.04
N ALA A 129 -5.04 -12.92 -1.62
CA ALA A 129 -6.43 -13.40 -1.44
C ALA A 129 -7.32 -13.23 -2.69
N GLY A 130 -6.79 -12.63 -3.77
CA GLY A 130 -7.52 -12.42 -5.03
C GLY A 130 -7.36 -11.01 -5.61
N SER A 131 -7.89 -10.81 -6.81
CA SER A 131 -7.89 -9.51 -7.49
C SER A 131 -8.95 -8.58 -6.90
N VAL A 132 -8.57 -7.34 -6.58
CA VAL A 132 -9.48 -6.30 -6.07
C VAL A 132 -9.37 -5.06 -6.95
N GLU A 133 -10.52 -4.57 -7.40
CA GLU A 133 -10.64 -3.33 -8.18
C GLU A 133 -10.84 -2.13 -7.25
N TYR A 134 -10.09 -1.06 -7.50
CA TYR A 134 -10.09 0.18 -6.74
C TYR A 134 -10.37 1.38 -7.64
N ARG A 135 -11.06 2.39 -7.08
CA ARG A 135 -11.28 3.70 -7.71
C ARG A 135 -10.14 4.68 -7.41
N TYR A 136 -9.79 5.51 -8.40
CA TYR A 136 -8.86 6.65 -8.23
C TYR A 136 -9.51 7.86 -7.54
N GLU A 137 -10.84 7.94 -7.54
CA GLU A 137 -11.62 9.06 -7.01
C GLU A 137 -11.20 9.44 -5.59
N ASP A 138 -10.89 10.72 -5.41
CA ASP A 138 -10.46 11.34 -4.16
C ASP A 138 -9.25 10.68 -3.47
N MET A 139 -8.51 9.79 -4.14
CA MET A 139 -7.38 9.09 -3.50
C MET A 139 -6.34 10.04 -2.92
N LEU A 140 -6.06 11.14 -3.63
CA LEU A 140 -5.11 12.14 -3.17
C LEU A 140 -5.65 12.94 -1.99
N GLU A 141 -6.94 13.32 -2.02
CA GLU A 141 -7.57 14.07 -0.94
C GLU A 141 -7.65 13.23 0.34
N ARG A 142 -8.02 11.95 0.20
CA ARG A 142 -8.05 10.97 1.30
C ARG A 142 -6.67 10.65 1.86
N ASN A 143 -5.61 10.77 1.05
CA ASN A 143 -4.22 10.68 1.52
C ASN A 143 -3.69 11.99 2.13
N ASN A 144 -4.35 13.13 1.90
CA ASN A 144 -3.84 14.44 2.29
C ASN A 144 -4.18 14.78 3.75
N ASP A 145 -3.27 14.45 4.66
CA ASP A 145 -3.39 14.70 6.11
C ASP A 145 -3.06 16.16 6.52
N LYS A 146 -3.41 17.15 5.69
CA LYS A 146 -3.12 18.57 5.97
C LYS A 146 -4.19 19.17 6.87
N LEU A 147 -3.87 19.28 8.16
CA LEU A 147 -4.63 20.10 9.10
C LEU A 147 -4.27 21.59 8.94
N LEU A 148 -5.28 22.46 8.85
CA LEU A 148 -5.06 23.90 8.84
C LEU A 148 -4.54 24.36 10.22
N GLU A 149 -3.40 25.04 10.24
CA GLU A 149 -2.79 25.54 11.49
C GLU A 149 -3.70 26.52 12.24
N SER A 150 -4.55 27.27 11.54
CA SER A 150 -5.55 28.15 12.15
C SER A 150 -6.63 27.36 12.90
N LEU A 151 -7.10 26.24 12.33
CA LEU A 151 -8.06 25.35 13.00
C LEU A 151 -7.40 24.69 14.23
N LYS A 152 -6.17 24.21 14.07
CA LYS A 152 -5.38 23.67 15.18
C LYS A 152 -5.24 24.69 16.32
N SER A 153 -4.86 25.91 15.99
CA SER A 153 -4.73 27.01 16.95
C SER A 153 -6.05 27.38 17.62
N ALA A 154 -7.17 27.32 16.88
CA ALA A 154 -8.50 27.59 17.43
C ALA A 154 -8.93 26.51 18.43
N VAL A 155 -8.70 25.23 18.11
CA VAL A 155 -9.04 24.12 19.00
C VAL A 155 -8.18 24.13 20.28
N GLN A 156 -6.90 24.51 20.16
CA GLN A 156 -6.01 24.72 21.31
C GLN A 156 -6.45 25.87 22.24
N GLN A 157 -7.26 26.81 21.74
CA GLN A 157 -7.85 27.91 22.50
C GLN A 157 -9.26 27.59 23.04
N SER A 158 -9.75 26.35 22.88
CA SER A 158 -11.08 25.96 23.34
C SER A 158 -11.25 26.17 24.85
N ASP A 159 -12.40 26.70 25.28
CA ASP A 159 -12.75 26.84 26.69
C ASP A 159 -12.83 25.49 27.41
N SER A 160 -13.14 24.42 26.67
CA SER A 160 -13.17 23.06 27.20
C SER A 160 -11.75 22.53 27.45
N LYS A 161 -11.44 22.26 28.73
CA LYS A 161 -10.19 21.62 29.14
C LYS A 161 -9.98 20.27 28.46
N PHE A 162 -11.05 19.48 28.29
CA PHE A 162 -11.00 18.19 27.62
C PHE A 162 -10.55 18.34 26.15
N VAL A 163 -11.16 19.26 25.41
CA VAL A 163 -10.84 19.50 24.00
C VAL A 163 -9.39 19.95 23.85
N ARG A 164 -8.90 20.87 24.70
CA ARG A 164 -7.50 21.28 24.68
C ARG A 164 -6.52 20.13 24.93
N SER A 165 -6.87 19.21 25.84
CA SER A 165 -6.02 18.06 26.17
C SER A 165 -5.81 17.09 25.01
N LEU A 166 -6.73 17.05 24.04
CA LEU A 166 -6.59 16.22 22.84
C LEU A 166 -5.56 16.78 21.84
N PHE A 167 -5.22 18.08 21.94
CA PHE A 167 -4.38 18.80 20.97
C PHE A 167 -3.06 19.33 21.58
N SER A 168 -2.73 18.93 22.81
CA SER A 168 -1.56 19.40 23.56
C SER A 168 -0.28 18.56 23.39
N ASP A 169 -0.32 17.36 22.80
CA ASP A 169 0.79 16.38 22.85
C ASP A 169 1.48 16.05 21.50
N GLU A 170 1.11 16.66 20.38
CA GLU A 170 1.69 16.32 19.06
C GLU A 170 3.18 16.68 18.89
N GLU A 171 3.76 17.56 19.72
CA GLU A 171 5.19 17.86 19.67
C GLU A 171 6.08 16.63 19.98
N LYS A 172 5.54 15.62 20.68
CA LYS A 172 6.28 14.37 20.98
C LYS A 172 6.27 13.40 19.81
N ILE A 173 5.17 13.30 19.07
CA ILE A 173 5.01 12.34 17.95
C ILE A 173 5.85 12.76 16.74
N GLY A 174 5.92 14.07 16.44
CA GLY A 174 6.77 14.61 15.37
C GLY A 174 8.27 14.46 15.65
N LYS A 175 8.69 14.43 16.93
CA LYS A 175 10.08 14.18 17.33
C LYS A 175 10.49 12.71 17.16
N LEU A 176 9.60 11.75 17.41
CA LEU A 176 9.86 10.33 17.12
C LEU A 176 10.06 10.09 15.61
N ARG A 177 9.19 10.64 14.74
CA ARG A 177 9.33 10.52 13.27
C ARG A 177 10.66 11.06 12.73
N ARG A 178 11.20 12.13 13.34
CA ARG A 178 12.49 12.73 12.95
C ARG A 178 13.71 11.95 13.46
N GLN A 179 13.58 11.18 14.54
CA GLN A 179 14.66 10.34 15.06
C GLN A 179 14.77 9.00 14.31
N SER A 180 13.65 8.41 13.87
CA SER A 180 13.66 7.16 13.09
C SER A 180 14.23 7.29 11.67
N GLY A 181 14.30 8.50 11.11
CA GLY A 181 14.88 8.76 9.78
C GLY A 181 16.38 9.05 9.75
N LYS A 182 17.08 8.99 10.90
CA LYS A 182 18.53 9.26 11.01
C LYS A 182 19.37 8.02 11.35
N SER A 183 18.76 6.84 11.39
CA SER A 183 19.48 5.58 11.54
C SER A 183 19.09 4.64 10.42
N LEU A 184 19.80 4.79 9.29
CA LEU A 184 20.26 3.78 8.35
C LEU A 184 21.17 4.48 7.33
#